data_AF-A0A3N4KEQ5-F1
#
_entry.id   AF-A0A3N4KEQ5-F1
#
_cell.length_a   1.000
_cell.length_b   1.000
_cell.length_c   1.000
_cell.angle_alpha   90.00
_cell.angle_beta   90.00
_cell.angle_gamma   90.00
#
_symmetry.space_group_name_H-M   'P 1'
#
loop_
_entity.id
_entity.type
_entity.pdbx_description
1 polymer ?
#
loop_
_entity_poly.entity_id
_entity_poly.type
_entity_poly.pdbx_seq_one_letter_code
_entity_poly.pdbx_strand_id
1 'polypeptide(L)'
;PRTALSLFLIGLGCAIGQHVFYSMKDGTLAEHQAWTIRIGTGLAYLLGFSMAALVGISRDQWVWRTLRTRFFPLKSIDALFGVTSNVTCFLDFNMVRHAKVSTALAALKW
;
A
#
# COMPACT_ATOMS: atom_id res chain seq x y z
N PRO A 1 -5.11 13.39 -2.59
CA PRO A 1 -6.52 13.35 -2.16
C PRO A 1 -6.57 13.17 -0.64
N ARG A 2 -7.51 13.82 0.05
CA ARG A 2 -7.56 13.87 1.51
C ARG A 2 -7.57 12.48 2.16
N THR A 3 -8.15 11.48 1.46
CA THR A 3 -8.20 10.06 1.86
C THR A 3 -6.84 9.36 1.90
N ALA A 4 -5.96 9.61 0.93
CA ALA A 4 -4.62 9.02 0.94
C ALA A 4 -3.79 9.58 2.11
N LEU A 5 -3.90 10.89 2.36
CA LEU A 5 -3.22 11.51 3.49
C LEU A 5 -3.73 10.95 4.83
N SER A 6 -5.05 10.79 4.99
CA SER A 6 -5.60 10.21 6.22
C SER A 6 -5.13 8.77 6.44
N LEU A 7 -5.12 7.93 5.40
CA LEU A 7 -4.64 6.54 5.50
C LEU A 7 -3.16 6.49 5.87
N PHE A 8 -2.33 7.35 5.27
CA PHE A 8 -0.93 7.47 5.63
C PHE A 8 -0.73 7.84 7.11
N LEU A 9 -1.45 8.85 7.58
CA LEU A 9 -1.36 9.30 8.99
C LEU A 9 -1.84 8.21 9.97
N ILE A 10 -2.92 7.49 9.64
CA ILE A 10 -3.42 6.38 10.44
C ILE A 10 -2.38 5.25 10.51
N GLY A 11 -1.82 4.84 9.37
CA GLY A 11 -0.80 3.79 9.31
C GLY A 11 0.46 4.19 10.10
N LEU A 12 0.97 5.40 9.86
CA LEU A 12 2.12 5.93 10.58
C LEU A 12 1.87 5.99 12.10
N GLY A 13 0.69 6.44 12.52
CA GLY A 13 0.28 6.45 13.92
C GLY A 13 0.22 5.04 14.53
N CYS A 14 -0.29 4.05 13.80
CA CYS A 14 -0.31 2.66 14.24
C CYS A 14 1.10 2.07 14.36
N ALA A 15 2.01 2.37 13.42
CA ALA A 15 3.41 1.94 13.48
C ALA A 15 4.14 2.52 14.69
N ILE A 16 4.02 3.83 14.91
CA ILE A 16 4.62 4.51 16.06
C ILE A 16 4.01 3.97 17.35
N GLY A 17 2.68 3.83 17.40
CA GLY A 17 1.97 3.28 18.56
C GLY A 17 2.42 1.87 18.90
N GLN A 18 2.60 1.01 17.90
CA GLN A 18 3.09 -0.35 18.08
C GLN A 18 4.53 -0.36 18.62
N HIS A 19 5.42 0.46 18.06
CA HIS A 19 6.80 0.57 18.52
C HIS A 19 6.87 1.07 19.97
N VAL A 20 6.20 2.18 20.28
CA VAL A 20 6.15 2.75 21.63
C VAL A 20 5.53 1.77 22.63
N PHE A 21 4.45 1.08 22.27
CA PHE A 21 3.79 0.09 23.12
C PHE A 21 4.72 -1.07 23.51
N TYR A 22 5.53 -1.56 22.56
CA TYR A 22 6.51 -2.59 22.87
C TYR A 22 7.70 -2.05 23.65
N SER A 23 8.22 -0.87 23.31
CA SER A 23 9.33 -0.25 24.06
C SER A 23 8.96 0.01 25.52
N MET A 24 7.72 0.37 25.83
CA MET A 24 7.24 0.54 27.21
C MET A 24 7.18 -0.77 28.01
N LYS A 25 7.11 -1.92 27.33
CA LYS A 25 7.06 -3.25 27.95
C LYS A 25 8.42 -3.93 27.97
N ASP A 26 9.42 -3.34 27.33
CA ASP A 26 10.75 -3.88 27.29
C ASP A 26 11.37 -3.90 28.70
N GLY A 27 11.97 -5.03 29.08
CA GLY A 27 12.52 -5.24 30.42
C GLY A 27 11.51 -5.41 31.57
N THR A 28 10.20 -5.41 31.30
CA THR A 28 9.16 -5.68 32.32
C THR A 28 8.76 -7.18 32.35
N LEU A 29 8.30 -7.68 33.51
CA LEU A 29 7.70 -9.02 33.58
C LEU A 29 6.52 -9.11 32.60
N ALA A 30 6.40 -10.25 31.92
CA ALA A 30 5.39 -10.48 30.88
C ALA A 30 3.97 -10.68 31.47
N GLU A 31 3.48 -9.70 32.21
CA GLU A 31 2.11 -9.67 32.71
C GLU A 31 1.13 -9.48 31.55
N HIS A 32 0.07 -10.29 31.55
CA HIS A 32 -0.98 -10.27 30.52
C HIS A 32 -0.43 -10.37 29.08
N GLN A 33 0.54 -11.26 28.86
CA GLN A 33 1.21 -11.45 27.57
C GLN A 33 0.23 -11.68 26.40
N ALA A 34 -0.86 -12.41 26.61
CA ALA A 34 -1.88 -12.63 25.59
C ALA A 34 -2.52 -11.30 25.10
N TRP A 35 -2.81 -10.37 26.00
CA TRP A 35 -3.35 -9.05 25.63
C TRP A 35 -2.31 -8.17 24.95
N THR A 36 -1.07 -8.23 25.43
CA THR A 36 0.06 -7.53 24.80
C THR A 36 0.22 -7.95 23.34
N ILE A 37 0.18 -9.25 23.05
CA ILE A 37 0.27 -9.77 21.68
C ILE A 37 -0.95 -9.33 20.86
N ARG A 38 -2.18 -9.45 21.40
CA ARG A 38 -3.40 -9.05 20.67
C ARG A 38 -3.40 -7.59 20.25
N ILE A 39 -3.01 -6.69 21.15
CA ILE A 39 -2.95 -5.24 20.86
C ILE A 39 -1.90 -4.96 19.79
N GLY A 40 -0.69 -5.50 19.95
CA GLY A 40 0.38 -5.30 18.98
C GLY A 40 0.04 -5.85 17.59
N THR A 41 -0.56 -7.03 17.54
CA THR A 41 -1.06 -7.63 16.29
C THR A 41 -2.18 -6.79 15.68
N GLY A 42 -3.13 -6.28 16.47
CA GLY A 42 -4.18 -5.38 15.98
C GLY A 42 -3.63 -4.11 15.34
N LEU A 43 -2.64 -3.48 15.97
CA LEU A 43 -1.94 -2.31 15.41
C LEU A 43 -1.19 -2.65 14.12
N ALA A 44 -0.53 -3.81 14.06
CA ALA A 44 0.15 -4.28 12.86
C ALA A 44 -0.81 -4.50 11.69
N TYR A 45 -1.97 -5.11 11.94
CA TYR A 45 -3.01 -5.29 10.92
C TYR A 45 -3.57 -3.96 10.42
N LEU A 46 -3.84 -3.01 11.31
CA LEU A 46 -4.31 -1.67 10.92
C LEU A 46 -3.28 -0.91 10.08
N LEU A 47 -2.00 -1.00 10.44
CA LEU A 47 -0.89 -0.49 9.64
C LEU A 47 -0.87 -1.12 8.24
N GLY A 48 -0.90 -2.46 8.16
CA GLY A 48 -0.89 -3.17 6.87
C GLY A 48 -2.08 -2.81 5.99
N PHE A 49 -3.29 -2.79 6.56
CA PHE A 49 -4.52 -2.45 5.85
C PHE A 49 -4.52 -1.00 5.33
N SER A 50 -4.13 -0.05 6.18
CA SER A 50 -4.06 1.37 5.78
C SER A 50 -3.02 1.61 4.70
N MET A 51 -1.87 0.93 4.77
CA MET A 51 -0.83 1.01 3.73
C MET A 51 -1.28 0.38 2.41
N ALA A 52 -1.94 -0.79 2.44
CA ALA A 52 -2.49 -1.42 1.24
C ALA A 52 -3.53 -0.52 0.55
N ALA A 53 -4.44 0.08 1.33
CA ALA A 53 -5.42 1.03 0.81
C ALA A 53 -4.75 2.30 0.23
N LEU A 54 -3.71 2.81 0.89
CA LEU A 54 -2.93 3.96 0.42
C LEU A 54 -2.26 3.69 -0.93
N VAL A 55 -1.63 2.52 -1.10
CA VAL A 55 -1.00 2.12 -2.36
C VAL A 55 -2.03 2.04 -3.48
N GLY A 56 -3.21 1.45 -3.21
CA GLY A 56 -4.31 1.36 -4.18
C GLY A 56 -4.77 2.73 -4.67
N ILE A 57 -5.10 3.65 -3.75
CA ILE A 57 -5.55 5.00 -4.11
C ILE A 57 -4.45 5.74 -4.87
N SER A 58 -3.21 5.67 -4.39
CA SER A 58 -2.08 6.36 -5.02
C SER A 58 -1.82 5.84 -6.43
N ARG A 59 -1.93 4.53 -6.64
CA ARG A 59 -1.81 3.89 -7.96
C ARG A 59 -2.85 4.47 -8.91
N ASP A 60 -4.12 4.47 -8.53
CA ASP A 60 -5.20 4.95 -9.42
C ASP A 60 -4.98 6.42 -9.79
N GLN A 61 -4.54 7.25 -8.85
CA GLN A 61 -4.16 8.63 -9.15
C GLN A 61 -3.02 8.74 -10.16
N TRP A 62 -1.97 7.92 -9.99
CA TRP A 62 -0.85 7.88 -10.91
C TRP A 62 -1.22 7.34 -12.29
N VAL A 63 -2.11 6.36 -12.36
CA VAL A 63 -2.67 5.84 -13.62
C VAL A 63 -3.36 6.98 -14.36
N TRP A 64 -4.30 7.68 -13.73
CA TRP A 64 -5.03 8.79 -14.36
C TRP A 64 -4.14 9.99 -14.72
N ARG A 65 -3.09 10.25 -13.95
CA ARG A 65 -2.09 11.28 -14.28
C ARG A 65 -1.27 10.89 -15.51
N THR A 66 -0.88 9.62 -15.61
CA THR A 66 -0.07 9.11 -16.71
C THR A 66 -0.87 9.07 -18.00
N LEU A 67 -2.11 8.57 -17.96
CA LEU A 67 -3.02 8.55 -19.11
C LEU A 67 -3.34 9.95 -19.64
N ARG A 68 -3.38 10.97 -18.78
CA ARG A 68 -3.60 12.36 -19.21
C ARG A 68 -2.39 13.02 -19.86
N THR A 69 -1.18 12.51 -19.63
CA THR A 69 0.07 13.15 -20.08
C THR A 69 0.73 12.40 -21.23
N ARG A 70 0.30 11.17 -21.51
CA ARG A 70 0.91 10.28 -22.51
C ARG A 70 -0.19 9.55 -23.29
N PHE A 71 0.03 9.38 -24.58
CA PHE A 71 -0.80 8.51 -25.41
C PHE A 71 -0.49 7.05 -25.12
N PHE A 72 -1.53 6.25 -24.91
CA PHE A 72 -1.42 4.80 -24.75
C PHE A 72 -2.34 4.10 -25.76
N PRO A 73 -1.89 2.98 -26.37
CA PRO A 73 -2.79 2.13 -27.13
C PRO A 73 -3.79 1.46 -26.17
N LEU A 74 -5.01 1.20 -26.64
CA LEU A 74 -6.10 0.67 -25.83
C LEU A 74 -5.70 -0.62 -25.07
N LYS A 75 -4.98 -1.52 -25.75
CA LYS A 75 -4.43 -2.75 -25.15
C LYS A 75 -3.54 -2.49 -23.91
N SER A 76 -2.70 -1.46 -23.93
CA SER A 76 -1.84 -1.13 -22.79
C SER A 76 -2.62 -0.47 -21.66
N ILE A 77 -3.74 0.21 -21.96
CA ILE A 77 -4.67 0.71 -20.95
C ILE A 77 -5.35 -0.47 -20.25
N ASP A 78 -5.83 -1.46 -21.02
CA ASP A 78 -6.42 -2.68 -20.47
C ASP A 78 -5.42 -3.45 -19.60
N ALA A 79 -4.17 -3.58 -20.05
CA ALA A 79 -3.10 -4.18 -19.26
C ALA A 79 -2.83 -3.38 -17.97
N LEU A 80 -2.82 -2.04 -18.05
CA LEU A 80 -2.58 -1.15 -16.92
C LEU A 80 -3.62 -1.31 -15.81
N PHE A 81 -4.88 -1.53 -16.15
CA PHE A 81 -5.93 -1.82 -15.17
C PHE A 81 -5.95 -3.30 -14.76
N GLY A 82 -5.69 -4.23 -15.69
CA GLY A 82 -5.70 -5.67 -15.45
C GLY A 82 -4.55 -6.21 -14.59
N VAL A 83 -3.42 -5.48 -14.51
CA VAL A 83 -2.22 -5.89 -13.75
C VAL A 83 -2.45 -6.14 -12.26
N THR A 84 -3.52 -5.58 -11.68
CA THR A 84 -3.87 -5.84 -10.28
C THR A 84 -4.57 -7.17 -10.04
N SER A 85 -5.02 -7.84 -11.10
CA SER A 85 -5.73 -9.12 -11.04
C SER A 85 -5.02 -10.21 -11.85
N ASN A 86 -4.22 -9.82 -12.85
CA ASN A 86 -3.48 -10.72 -13.70
C ASN A 86 -2.02 -10.29 -13.82
N VAL A 87 -1.12 -11.09 -13.24
CA VAL A 87 0.33 -10.85 -13.26
C VAL A 87 0.89 -10.87 -14.69
N THR A 88 0.26 -11.57 -15.65
CA THR A 88 0.77 -11.60 -17.03
C THR A 88 0.68 -10.24 -17.72
N CYS A 89 -0.13 -9.31 -17.22
CA CYS A 89 -0.19 -7.94 -17.72
C CYS A 89 1.12 -7.16 -17.48
N PHE A 90 2.00 -7.59 -16.56
CA PHE A 90 3.34 -7.01 -16.41
C PHE A 90 4.23 -7.18 -17.65
N LEU A 91 3.88 -8.09 -18.57
CA LEU A 91 4.61 -8.31 -19.82
C LEU A 91 4.37 -7.21 -20.87
N ASP A 92 3.41 -6.30 -20.67
CA ASP A 92 3.17 -5.19 -21.60
C ASP A 92 4.28 -4.14 -21.47
N PHE A 93 5.21 -4.14 -22.43
CA PHE A 93 6.39 -3.27 -22.42
C PHE A 93 6.04 -1.77 -22.44
N ASN A 94 4.96 -1.37 -23.11
CA ASN A 94 4.51 0.02 -23.16
C ASN A 94 4.02 0.47 -21.77
N MET A 95 3.27 -0.38 -21.08
CA MET A 95 2.86 -0.15 -19.69
C MET A 95 4.09 0.05 -18.79
N VAL A 96 5.03 -0.91 -18.78
CA VAL A 96 6.21 -0.86 -17.90
C VAL A 96 7.10 0.35 -18.20
N ARG A 97 7.30 0.68 -19.48
CA ARG A 97 8.18 1.78 -19.90
C ARG A 97 7.59 3.15 -19.63
N HIS A 98 6.28 3.33 -19.82
CA HIS A 98 5.63 4.64 -19.77
C HIS A 98 4.86 4.92 -18.48
N ALA A 99 4.35 3.88 -17.80
CA ALA A 99 3.62 3.99 -16.53
C ALA A 99 4.41 3.44 -15.33
N LYS A 100 5.74 3.70 -15.30
CA LYS A 100 6.69 3.16 -14.31
C LYS A 100 6.20 3.21 -12.86
N VAL A 101 5.66 4.35 -12.43
CA VAL A 101 5.20 4.54 -11.05
C VAL A 101 3.96 3.69 -10.75
N SER A 102 2.99 3.65 -11.68
CA SER A 102 1.80 2.81 -11.54
C SER A 102 2.13 1.32 -11.57
N THR A 103 3.09 0.91 -12.41
CA THR A 103 3.60 -0.47 -12.45
C THR A 103 4.32 -0.85 -11.16
N ALA A 104 5.16 0.03 -10.62
CA ALA A 104 5.83 -0.20 -9.33
C ALA A 104 4.83 -0.33 -8.18
N LEU A 105 3.82 0.56 -8.12
CA LEU A 105 2.76 0.49 -7.12
C LEU A 105 1.88 -0.76 -7.28
N ALA A 106 1.66 -1.23 -8.51
CA ALA A 106 0.97 -2.50 -8.74
C ALA A 106 1.82 -3.70 -8.28
N ALA A 107 3.14 -3.66 -8.47
CA ALA A 107 4.04 -4.71 -7.97
C ALA A 107 4.07 -4.76 -6.43
N LEU A 108 4.04 -3.60 -5.76
CA LEU A 108 3.96 -3.53 -4.30
C LEU A 108 2.63 -4.05 -3.72
N LYS A 109 1.58 -4.17 -4.55
CA LYS A 109 0.29 -4.70 -4.12
C LYS A 109 0.26 -6.24 -4.12
N TRP A 110 1.05 -6.88 -4.99
CA TRP A 110 1.17 -8.34 -5.06
C TRP A 110 1.98 -8.88 -3.88
#